data_AF-A0A158A3F4-F1
#
_entry.id   AF-A0A158A3F4-F1
#
_cell.length_a   1.000
_cell.length_b   1.000
_cell.length_c   1.000
_cell.angle_alpha   90.00
_cell.angle_beta   90.00
_cell.angle_gamma   90.00
#
_symmetry.space_group_name_H-M   'P 1'
#
loop_
_entity.id
_entity.type
_entity.pdbx_description
1 polymer ?
#
loop_
_entity_poly.entity_id
_entity_poly.type
_entity_poly.pdbx_seq_one_letter_code
_entity_poly.pdbx_strand_id
1 'polypeptide(L)'
;MTNMRERSLTPRTIANNMAHIRTALEGMGRRPFADRMSNAAVGIAGASRSGTKRRLSPEEAQQYIARAEAIDAGVAMVLRLQMEFGRRAQEAVRCVPSLPDWSRVLTNAAGNGMVTIVHGTKGGKTRRSPALDGNDAVELVHSALDLACRSNGRLVRKPDLKKSDGAIPLCGAEGRLGRRDCTSQPRYAYACEHLRRLKGSASVDAKPLRACLSGSVTATGEEHRSRRCTASRLWMRGIMHKHLNTLPLVGHSRWSRIARFVGVSRET
;
A
#
# COMPACT_ATOMS: atom_id res chain seq x y z
N MET A 1 -26.13 -14.34 5.44
CA MET A 1 -24.73 -14.27 4.93
C MET A 1 -24.67 -14.06 3.42
N THR A 2 -25.78 -14.30 2.70
CA THR A 2 -26.03 -13.95 1.28
C THR A 2 -25.74 -12.46 0.97
N ASN A 3 -26.02 -11.57 1.92
CA ASN A 3 -25.90 -10.11 1.80
C ASN A 3 -24.51 -9.57 1.39
N MET A 4 -23.37 -10.19 1.76
CA MET A 4 -22.05 -9.64 1.40
C MET A 4 -21.63 -9.94 -0.04
N ARG A 5 -22.06 -11.08 -0.59
CA ARG A 5 -21.85 -11.43 -2.00
C ARG A 5 -22.83 -10.66 -2.90
N GLU A 6 -24.06 -10.47 -2.43
CA GLU A 6 -25.09 -9.64 -3.07
C GLU A 6 -24.69 -8.15 -3.17
N ARG A 7 -23.83 -7.66 -2.26
CA ARG A 7 -23.26 -6.30 -2.30
C ARG A 7 -22.07 -6.13 -3.25
N SER A 8 -21.84 -7.09 -4.16
CA SER A 8 -20.77 -7.05 -5.17
C SER A 8 -19.36 -6.81 -4.61
N LEU A 9 -19.10 -7.27 -3.38
CA LEU A 9 -17.78 -7.15 -2.76
C LEU A 9 -16.81 -8.19 -3.33
N THR A 10 -15.56 -7.78 -3.55
CA THR A 10 -14.54 -8.72 -4.04
C THR A 10 -14.25 -9.81 -3.01
N PRO A 11 -13.89 -11.04 -3.42
CA PRO A 11 -13.56 -12.13 -2.49
C PRO A 11 -12.51 -11.74 -1.45
N ARG A 12 -11.51 -10.93 -1.85
CA ARG A 12 -10.47 -10.40 -0.96
C ARG A 12 -11.03 -9.47 0.11
N THR A 13 -12.03 -8.65 -0.24
CA THR A 13 -12.70 -7.73 0.70
C THR A 13 -13.52 -8.50 1.72
N ILE A 14 -14.26 -9.52 1.27
CA ILE A 14 -15.03 -10.42 2.15
C ILE A 14 -14.08 -11.15 3.13
N ALA A 15 -12.96 -11.67 2.64
CA ALA A 15 -11.95 -12.32 3.48
C ALA A 15 -11.30 -11.36 4.50
N ASN A 16 -11.07 -10.09 4.14
CA ASN A 16 -10.60 -9.06 5.09
C ASN A 16 -11.64 -8.77 6.18
N ASN A 17 -12.91 -8.63 5.81
CA ASN A 17 -13.99 -8.40 6.77
C ASN A 17 -14.08 -9.55 7.77
N MET A 18 -14.00 -10.80 7.30
CA MET A 18 -13.98 -11.96 8.19
C MET A 18 -12.75 -12.01 9.09
N ALA A 19 -11.58 -11.57 8.61
CA ALA A 19 -10.41 -11.43 9.47
C ALA A 19 -10.66 -10.41 10.60
N HIS A 20 -11.28 -9.26 10.31
CA HIS A 20 -11.63 -8.27 11.32
C HIS A 20 -12.60 -8.82 12.37
N ILE A 21 -13.63 -9.57 11.94
CA ILE A 21 -14.60 -10.20 12.85
C ILE A 21 -13.88 -11.19 13.78
N ARG A 22 -13.00 -12.04 13.24
CA ARG A 22 -12.22 -12.98 14.05
C ARG A 22 -11.32 -12.26 15.06
N THR A 23 -10.60 -11.22 14.64
CA THR A 23 -9.77 -10.42 15.56
C THR A 23 -10.60 -9.74 16.65
N ALA A 24 -11.82 -9.26 16.35
CA ALA A 24 -12.69 -8.68 17.36
C ALA A 24 -13.16 -9.73 18.38
N LEU A 25 -13.53 -10.93 17.92
CA LEU A 25 -13.92 -12.04 18.80
C LEU A 25 -12.77 -12.49 19.71
N GLU A 26 -11.56 -12.59 19.17
CA GLU A 26 -10.36 -12.84 19.97
C GLU A 26 -10.14 -11.74 21.01
N GLY A 27 -10.28 -10.47 20.62
CA GLY A 27 -10.12 -9.32 21.51
C GLY A 27 -11.12 -9.27 22.67
N MET A 28 -12.31 -9.87 22.49
CA MET A 28 -13.35 -10.00 23.52
C MET A 28 -13.29 -11.35 24.26
N GLY A 29 -12.22 -12.14 24.11
CA GLY A 29 -12.05 -13.43 24.78
C GLY A 29 -12.90 -14.58 24.21
N ARG A 30 -13.51 -14.40 23.04
CA ARG A 30 -14.38 -15.38 22.36
C ARG A 30 -13.65 -16.17 21.27
N ARG A 31 -12.39 -16.54 21.52
CA ARG A 31 -11.53 -17.25 20.57
C ARG A 31 -12.16 -18.53 19.97
N PRO A 32 -12.88 -19.38 20.74
CA PRO A 32 -13.51 -20.58 20.16
C PRO A 32 -14.51 -20.28 19.03
N PHE A 33 -15.12 -19.10 19.03
CA PHE A 33 -16.01 -18.66 17.94
C PHE A 33 -15.20 -18.19 16.72
N ALA A 34 -14.07 -17.51 16.95
CA ALA A 34 -13.18 -17.08 15.88
C ALA A 34 -12.58 -18.27 15.12
N ASP A 35 -12.17 -19.32 15.84
CA ASP A 35 -11.55 -20.52 15.26
C ASP A 35 -12.53 -21.31 14.37
N ARG A 36 -13.83 -21.32 14.73
CA ARG A 36 -14.90 -21.94 13.92
C ARG A 36 -15.28 -21.13 12.67
N MET A 37 -14.81 -19.89 12.54
CA MET A 37 -15.12 -19.00 11.42
C MET A 37 -13.94 -18.83 10.45
N SER A 38 -13.26 -19.93 10.14
CA SER A 38 -12.28 -19.95 9.05
C SER A 38 -12.93 -19.59 7.72
N ASN A 39 -12.15 -19.06 6.77
CA ASN A 39 -12.67 -18.71 5.45
C ASN A 39 -13.31 -19.92 4.74
N ALA A 40 -12.78 -21.13 4.95
CA ALA A 40 -13.36 -22.36 4.43
C ALA A 40 -14.67 -22.72 5.15
N ALA A 41 -14.70 -22.66 6.48
CA ALA A 41 -15.88 -22.99 7.28
C ALA A 41 -17.08 -22.08 6.97
N VAL A 42 -16.83 -20.83 6.57
CA VAL A 42 -17.89 -19.88 6.19
C VAL A 42 -18.08 -19.78 4.66
N GLY A 43 -17.49 -20.71 3.90
CA GLY A 43 -17.72 -20.85 2.46
C GLY A 43 -17.15 -19.72 1.58
N ILE A 44 -16.19 -18.93 2.09
CA ILE A 44 -15.54 -17.81 1.37
C ILE A 44 -14.08 -18.08 0.99
N ALA A 45 -13.69 -19.35 0.95
CA ALA A 45 -12.40 -19.78 0.42
C ALA A 45 -12.25 -19.37 -1.07
N GLY A 46 -11.00 -19.33 -1.56
CA GLY A 46 -10.70 -19.01 -2.96
C GLY A 46 -10.30 -17.55 -3.23
N ALA A 47 -10.15 -16.71 -2.21
CA ALA A 47 -9.55 -15.39 -2.38
C ALA A 47 -8.07 -15.51 -2.80
N SER A 48 -7.76 -15.20 -4.06
CA SER A 48 -6.38 -15.20 -4.55
C SER A 48 -5.56 -14.05 -3.96
N ARG A 49 -4.29 -14.34 -3.66
CA ARG A 49 -3.26 -13.33 -3.34
C ARG A 49 -2.44 -12.92 -4.57
N SER A 50 -2.64 -13.59 -5.70
CA SER A 50 -1.96 -13.23 -6.94
C SER A 50 -2.38 -11.82 -7.35
N GLY A 51 -1.39 -10.96 -7.57
CA GLY A 51 -1.64 -9.59 -7.95
C GLY A 51 -2.24 -9.53 -9.36
N THR A 52 -3.25 -8.69 -9.56
CA THR A 52 -3.86 -8.43 -10.88
C THR A 52 -3.19 -7.27 -11.62
N LYS A 53 -2.01 -6.83 -11.15
CA LYS A 53 -1.37 -5.59 -11.62
C LYS A 53 -0.52 -5.89 -12.86
N ARG A 54 -0.74 -5.12 -13.91
CA ARG A 54 0.07 -5.14 -15.13
C ARG A 54 1.30 -4.25 -14.97
N ARG A 55 2.42 -4.65 -15.58
CA ARG A 55 3.60 -3.79 -15.74
C ARG A 55 3.28 -2.67 -16.74
N LEU A 56 3.58 -1.43 -16.38
CA LEU A 56 3.59 -0.32 -17.34
C LEU A 56 4.75 -0.50 -18.31
N SER A 57 4.49 -0.40 -19.61
CA SER A 57 5.59 -0.28 -20.58
C SER A 57 6.33 1.05 -20.38
N PRO A 58 7.60 1.17 -20.81
CA PRO A 58 8.33 2.45 -20.75
C PRO A 58 7.59 3.59 -21.46
N GLU A 59 6.97 3.31 -22.60
CA GLU A 59 6.22 4.28 -23.41
C GLU A 59 4.94 4.71 -22.68
N GLU A 60 4.20 3.76 -22.11
CA GLU A 60 3.02 4.06 -21.29
C GLU A 60 3.40 4.89 -20.06
N ALA A 61 4.51 4.56 -19.40
CA ALA A 61 5.02 5.30 -18.25
C ALA A 61 5.40 6.73 -18.62
N GLN A 62 6.07 6.95 -19.76
CA GLN A 62 6.47 8.27 -20.22
C GLN A 62 5.27 9.14 -20.57
N GLN A 63 4.31 8.59 -21.35
CA GLN A 63 3.07 9.31 -21.67
C GLN A 63 2.28 9.67 -20.41
N TYR A 64 2.26 8.76 -19.44
CA TYR A 64 1.56 8.98 -18.19
C TYR A 64 2.23 10.07 -17.33
N ILE A 65 3.56 10.06 -17.20
CA ILE A 65 4.30 11.14 -16.53
C ILE A 65 4.00 12.48 -17.21
N ALA A 66 4.09 12.56 -18.54
CA ALA A 66 3.87 13.80 -19.27
C ALA A 66 2.46 14.36 -19.05
N ARG A 67 1.44 13.49 -19.03
CA ARG A 67 0.06 13.91 -18.71
C ARG A 67 -0.08 14.35 -17.26
N ALA A 68 0.52 13.62 -16.31
CA ALA A 68 0.51 14.02 -14.92
C ALA A 68 1.20 15.36 -14.71
N GLU A 69 2.27 15.65 -15.46
CA GLU A 69 3.03 16.89 -15.39
C GLU A 69 2.23 18.09 -15.90
N ALA A 70 1.43 17.90 -16.96
CA ALA A 70 0.49 18.90 -17.45
C ALA A 70 -0.62 19.25 -16.43
N ILE A 71 -0.92 18.35 -15.49
CA ILE A 71 -1.92 18.56 -14.44
C ILE A 71 -1.28 19.11 -13.16
N ASP A 72 -0.22 18.46 -12.69
CA ASP A 72 0.49 18.77 -11.46
C ASP A 72 1.93 18.21 -11.53
N ALA A 73 2.91 19.10 -11.74
CA ALA A 73 4.33 18.75 -11.79
C ALA A 73 4.83 18.02 -10.53
N GLY A 74 4.23 18.30 -9.37
CA GLY A 74 4.49 17.60 -8.12
C GLY A 74 4.08 16.14 -8.16
N VAL A 75 2.91 15.85 -8.73
CA VAL A 75 2.44 14.49 -8.92
C VAL A 75 3.32 13.75 -9.92
N ALA A 76 3.71 14.39 -11.03
CA ALA A 76 4.65 13.81 -11.98
C ALA A 76 5.99 13.44 -11.32
N MET A 77 6.54 14.33 -10.49
CA MET A 77 7.77 14.05 -9.72
C MET A 77 7.61 12.85 -8.78
N VAL A 78 6.47 12.76 -8.07
CA VAL A 78 6.16 11.61 -7.21
C VAL A 78 6.08 10.30 -8.01
N LEU A 79 5.58 10.33 -9.23
CA LEU A 79 5.52 9.15 -10.10
C LEU A 79 6.91 8.73 -10.57
N ARG A 80 7.75 9.68 -11.00
CA ARG A 80 9.15 9.43 -11.38
C ARG A 80 9.92 8.80 -10.22
N LEU A 81 9.83 9.37 -9.01
CA LEU A 81 10.46 8.83 -7.80
C LEU A 81 9.98 7.41 -7.42
N GLN A 82 8.71 7.08 -7.69
CA GLN A 82 8.21 5.72 -7.47
C GLN A 82 8.79 4.71 -8.47
N MET A 83 9.00 5.13 -9.72
CA MET A 83 9.57 4.27 -10.76
C MET A 83 11.07 4.11 -10.62
N GLU A 84 11.77 5.10 -10.04
CA GLU A 84 13.22 5.03 -9.84
C GLU A 84 13.60 4.26 -8.56
N PHE A 85 12.81 4.38 -7.48
CA PHE A 85 13.16 3.80 -6.18
C PHE A 85 12.10 2.87 -5.58
N GLY A 86 11.09 2.45 -6.35
CA GLY A 86 10.09 1.49 -5.89
C GLY A 86 9.27 1.95 -4.68
N ARG A 87 9.00 3.26 -4.56
CA ARG A 87 8.33 3.86 -3.39
C ARG A 87 6.82 3.58 -3.39
N ARG A 88 6.20 3.60 -2.21
CA ARG A 88 4.75 3.81 -2.12
C ARG A 88 4.47 5.28 -2.39
N ALA A 89 3.31 5.59 -2.96
CA ALA A 89 2.88 6.97 -3.19
C ALA A 89 3.12 7.87 -1.96
N GLN A 90 2.67 7.46 -0.78
CA GLN A 90 2.85 8.22 0.46
C GLN A 90 4.33 8.45 0.85
N GLU A 91 5.21 7.49 0.57
CA GLU A 91 6.64 7.61 0.87
C GLU A 91 7.32 8.57 -0.12
N ALA A 92 6.89 8.57 -1.38
CA ALA A 92 7.35 9.50 -2.40
C ALA A 92 6.79 10.93 -2.17
N VAL A 93 5.55 11.08 -1.71
CA VAL A 93 4.99 12.38 -1.32
C VAL A 93 5.76 12.99 -0.13
N ARG A 94 6.20 12.15 0.81
CA ARG A 94 6.85 12.59 2.06
C ARG A 94 8.39 12.57 2.00
N CYS A 95 9.00 12.31 0.86
CA CYS A 95 10.45 12.09 0.80
C CYS A 95 11.30 13.37 0.89
N VAL A 96 10.70 14.56 0.78
CA VAL A 96 11.46 15.84 0.72
C VAL A 96 12.56 15.95 1.78
N PRO A 97 12.32 15.65 3.07
CA PRO A 97 13.37 15.75 4.09
C PRO A 97 14.51 14.74 3.92
N SER A 98 14.28 13.64 3.18
CA SER A 98 15.30 12.63 2.87
C SER A 98 16.11 12.93 1.61
N LEU A 99 15.67 13.87 0.76
CA LEU A 99 16.31 14.11 -0.54
C LEU A 99 17.78 14.57 -0.44
N PRO A 100 18.18 15.46 0.51
CA PRO A 100 19.58 15.85 0.64
C PRO A 100 20.51 14.66 0.95
N ASP A 101 20.08 13.77 1.84
CA ASP A 101 20.80 12.54 2.15
C ASP A 101 20.87 11.59 0.95
N TRP A 102 19.79 11.49 0.17
CA TRP A 102 19.80 10.66 -1.03
C TRP A 102 20.78 11.20 -2.07
N SER A 103 20.82 12.52 -2.28
CA SER A 103 21.77 13.16 -3.17
C SER A 103 23.20 12.80 -2.77
N ARG A 104 23.56 12.98 -1.49
CA ARG A 104 24.89 12.63 -0.94
C ARG A 104 25.25 11.16 -1.13
N VAL A 105 24.30 10.25 -0.91
CA VAL A 105 24.54 8.80 -1.04
C VAL A 105 24.71 8.38 -2.49
N LEU A 106 23.96 8.99 -3.41
CA LEU A 106 23.99 8.65 -4.84
C LEU A 106 25.21 9.23 -5.56
N THR A 107 25.70 10.40 -5.14
CA THR A 107 26.91 11.03 -5.73
C THR A 107 28.22 10.47 -5.17
N ASN A 108 28.18 9.73 -4.06
CA ASN A 108 29.37 9.13 -3.49
C ASN A 108 29.75 7.85 -4.24
N ALA A 109 30.80 7.92 -5.08
CA ALA A 109 31.33 6.80 -5.85
C ALA A 109 31.83 5.62 -4.98
N ALA A 110 32.23 5.86 -3.72
CA ALA A 110 32.62 4.81 -2.77
C ALA A 110 31.42 4.23 -1.99
N GLY A 111 30.22 4.78 -2.18
CA GLY A 111 28.99 4.34 -1.55
C GLY A 111 28.39 3.11 -2.23
N ASN A 112 27.46 2.44 -1.54
CA ASN A 112 26.70 1.32 -2.11
C ASN A 112 25.46 1.75 -2.93
N GLY A 113 25.26 3.05 -3.15
CA GLY A 113 24.14 3.59 -3.94
C GLY A 113 22.74 3.35 -3.36
N MET A 114 22.63 2.89 -2.11
CA MET A 114 21.35 2.50 -1.50
C MET A 114 20.78 3.63 -0.64
N VAL A 115 19.67 4.19 -1.07
CA VAL A 115 18.98 5.28 -0.37
C VAL A 115 18.10 4.75 0.78
N THR A 116 18.08 5.49 1.90
CA THR A 116 17.31 5.12 3.10
C THR A 116 15.93 5.76 3.11
N ILE A 117 14.89 4.94 3.32
CA ILE A 117 13.48 5.31 3.31
C ILE A 117 12.99 5.42 4.75
N VAL A 118 12.86 6.63 5.26
CA VAL A 118 12.38 6.88 6.64
C VAL A 118 10.93 7.38 6.61
N HIS A 119 10.67 8.40 5.81
CA HIS A 119 9.41 9.13 5.78
C HIS A 119 8.30 8.39 5.03
N GLY A 120 7.08 8.41 5.59
CA GLY A 120 5.88 7.80 4.99
C GLY A 120 5.83 6.27 5.08
N THR A 121 6.75 5.65 5.82
CA THR A 121 6.80 4.18 5.98
C THR A 121 5.65 3.67 6.84
N LYS A 122 5.12 2.49 6.47
CA LYS A 122 4.08 1.83 7.25
C LYS A 122 4.66 1.38 8.59
N GLY A 123 4.12 1.91 9.70
CA GLY A 123 4.53 1.55 11.05
C GLY A 123 5.93 2.04 11.43
N GLY A 124 6.44 3.09 10.78
CA GLY A 124 7.74 3.70 11.10
C GLY A 124 8.97 2.86 10.75
N LYS A 125 8.78 1.75 10.03
CA LYS A 125 9.87 0.84 9.68
C LYS A 125 10.67 1.37 8.50
N THR A 126 11.90 1.80 8.79
CA THR A 126 12.89 2.20 7.80
C THR A 126 13.23 1.04 6.87
N ARG A 127 13.52 1.34 5.60
CA ARG A 127 14.11 0.36 4.68
C ARG A 127 15.10 1.00 3.74
N ARG A 128 15.88 0.20 3.01
CA ARG A 128 16.83 0.67 1.99
C ARG A 128 16.33 0.27 0.60
N SER A 129 16.66 1.07 -0.42
CA SER A 129 16.32 0.76 -1.80
C SER A 129 17.44 1.19 -2.74
N PRO A 130 17.83 0.38 -3.73
CA PRO A 130 18.71 0.81 -4.80
C PRO A 130 17.95 1.72 -5.78
N ALA A 131 18.69 2.60 -6.45
CA ALA A 131 18.26 3.20 -7.71
C ALA A 131 18.21 2.14 -8.83
N LEU A 132 17.43 2.38 -9.88
CA LEU A 132 17.55 1.61 -11.12
C LEU A 132 18.80 2.05 -11.88
N ASP A 133 18.98 3.36 -12.00
CA ASP A 133 20.12 3.99 -12.65
C ASP A 133 20.73 5.06 -11.76
N GLY A 134 22.05 5.00 -11.55
CA GLY A 134 22.73 5.91 -10.64
C GLY A 134 22.70 7.37 -11.11
N ASN A 135 22.91 7.60 -12.41
CA ASN A 135 22.99 8.95 -12.96
C ASN A 135 21.59 9.58 -13.03
N ASP A 136 20.62 8.84 -13.56
CA ASP A 136 19.24 9.32 -13.63
C ASP A 136 18.68 9.60 -12.22
N ALA A 137 19.06 8.78 -11.23
CA ALA A 137 18.64 8.97 -9.85
C ALA A 137 19.21 10.25 -9.21
N VAL A 138 20.46 10.61 -9.51
CA VAL A 138 21.06 11.88 -9.04
C VAL A 138 20.30 13.06 -9.63
N GLU A 139 20.13 13.09 -10.95
CA GLU A 139 19.41 14.17 -11.65
C GLU A 139 17.96 14.31 -11.17
N LEU A 140 17.29 13.17 -10.96
CA LEU A 140 15.91 13.14 -10.47
C LEU A 140 15.82 13.68 -9.04
N VAL A 141 16.76 13.34 -8.16
CA VAL A 141 16.79 13.84 -6.79
C VAL A 141 17.06 15.35 -6.75
N HIS A 142 17.97 15.85 -7.58
CA HIS A 142 18.21 17.30 -7.72
C HIS A 142 16.97 18.03 -8.24
N SER A 143 16.34 17.51 -9.29
CA SER A 143 15.10 18.05 -9.83
C SER A 143 13.96 18.08 -8.79
N ALA A 144 13.89 17.05 -7.93
CA ALA A 144 12.92 16.99 -6.84
C ALA A 144 13.20 18.02 -5.74
N LEU A 145 14.47 18.26 -5.40
CA LEU A 145 14.89 19.31 -4.46
C LEU A 145 14.51 20.70 -5.00
N ASP A 146 14.82 20.98 -6.26
CA ASP A 146 14.51 22.27 -6.89
C ASP A 146 13.00 22.53 -6.96
N LEU A 147 12.22 21.49 -7.28
CA LEU A 147 10.77 21.57 -7.27
C LEU A 147 10.24 21.84 -5.86
N ALA A 148 10.77 21.15 -4.84
CA ALA A 148 10.37 21.35 -3.45
C ALA A 148 10.73 22.74 -2.94
N CYS A 149 11.90 23.28 -3.29
CA CYS A 149 12.31 24.65 -2.98
C CYS A 149 11.32 25.67 -3.55
N ARG A 150 10.97 25.55 -4.84
CA ARG A 150 9.97 26.42 -5.49
C ARG A 150 8.55 26.26 -4.94
N SER A 151 8.28 25.16 -4.24
CA SER A 151 6.96 24.77 -3.76
C SER A 151 6.84 24.78 -2.23
N ASN A 152 7.62 25.62 -1.55
CA ASN A 152 7.60 25.79 -0.09
C ASN A 152 7.78 24.46 0.67
N GLY A 153 8.82 23.70 0.28
CA GLY A 153 9.23 22.45 0.92
C GLY A 153 8.34 21.24 0.63
N ARG A 154 7.48 21.30 -0.40
CA ARG A 154 6.54 20.22 -0.74
C ARG A 154 6.64 19.86 -2.21
N LEU A 155 6.60 18.57 -2.54
CA LEU A 155 6.46 18.14 -3.94
C LEU A 155 5.04 18.38 -4.45
N VAL A 156 4.02 17.91 -3.71
CA VAL A 156 2.61 18.03 -4.10
C VAL A 156 1.94 19.14 -3.29
N ARG A 157 1.55 20.24 -3.94
CA ARG A 157 0.97 21.44 -3.32
C ARG A 157 -0.52 21.23 -2.97
N LYS A 158 -0.78 20.44 -1.93
CA LYS A 158 -2.11 20.28 -1.34
C LYS A 158 -2.07 20.64 0.16
N PRO A 159 -3.21 21.07 0.74
CA PRO A 159 -3.22 21.61 2.10
C PRO A 159 -2.91 20.55 3.17
N ASP A 160 -3.20 19.27 2.88
CA ASP A 160 -2.94 18.17 3.79
C ASP A 160 -2.51 16.90 3.04
N LEU A 161 -1.87 15.97 3.76
CA LEU A 161 -1.37 14.73 3.19
C LEU A 161 -2.48 13.92 2.52
N LYS A 162 -3.68 13.86 3.10
CA LYS A 162 -4.77 13.02 2.55
C LYS A 162 -5.16 13.53 1.18
N LYS A 163 -5.15 14.85 0.96
CA LYS A 163 -5.34 15.46 -0.36
C LYS A 163 -4.13 15.26 -1.28
N SER A 164 -2.90 15.32 -0.78
CA SER A 164 -1.70 15.00 -1.58
C SER A 164 -1.73 13.55 -2.08
N ASP A 165 -1.99 12.60 -1.18
CA ASP A 165 -2.11 11.16 -1.49
C ASP A 165 -3.29 10.89 -2.42
N GLY A 166 -4.39 11.65 -2.27
CA GLY A 166 -5.55 11.60 -3.13
C GLY A 166 -5.34 12.22 -4.51
N ALA A 167 -4.41 13.15 -4.66
CA ALA A 167 -4.08 13.77 -5.95
C ALA A 167 -3.44 12.77 -6.92
N ILE A 168 -2.57 11.88 -6.42
CA ILE A 168 -1.90 10.86 -7.24
C ILE A 168 -2.91 10.02 -8.05
N PRO A 169 -3.96 9.41 -7.45
CA PRO A 169 -4.92 8.66 -8.21
C PRO A 169 -5.90 9.50 -9.04
N LEU A 170 -6.12 10.76 -8.68
CA LEU A 170 -6.95 11.69 -9.46
C LEU A 170 -6.26 12.05 -10.77
N CYS A 171 -5.03 12.57 -10.70
CA CYS A 171 -4.19 12.84 -11.87
C CYS A 171 -3.92 11.55 -12.65
N GLY A 172 -3.83 10.41 -11.93
CA GLY A 172 -3.86 9.07 -12.49
C GLY A 172 -4.95 8.87 -13.54
N ALA A 173 -6.19 9.01 -13.09
CA ALA A 173 -7.36 8.76 -13.91
C ALA A 173 -7.50 9.75 -15.06
N GLU A 174 -7.20 11.03 -14.83
CA GLU A 174 -7.19 12.06 -15.87
C GLU A 174 -6.10 11.78 -16.92
N GLY A 175 -4.94 11.26 -16.48
CA GLY A 175 -3.88 10.75 -17.34
C GLY A 175 -4.20 9.43 -18.05
N ARG A 176 -5.44 8.91 -17.89
CA ARG A 176 -5.94 7.62 -18.40
C ARG A 176 -5.27 6.38 -17.81
N LEU A 177 -4.54 6.52 -16.71
CA LEU A 177 -4.15 5.40 -15.88
C LEU A 177 -5.25 5.20 -14.84
N GLY A 178 -6.07 4.15 -14.97
CA GLY A 178 -7.22 3.94 -14.09
C GLY A 178 -6.91 4.19 -12.61
N ARG A 179 -7.82 4.78 -11.83
CA ARG A 179 -7.59 5.22 -10.43
C ARG A 179 -6.92 4.21 -9.50
N ARG A 180 -7.04 2.91 -9.77
CA ARG A 180 -6.46 1.84 -8.95
C ARG A 180 -4.99 1.56 -9.30
N ASP A 181 -4.57 1.95 -10.49
CA ASP A 181 -3.32 1.55 -11.11
C ASP A 181 -2.19 2.55 -10.81
N CYS A 182 -2.49 3.82 -10.88
CA CYS A 182 -1.60 4.96 -10.63
C CYS A 182 -0.85 4.99 -9.29
N THR A 183 -1.35 4.33 -8.24
CA THR A 183 -0.66 4.30 -6.94
C THR A 183 0.35 3.18 -6.80
N SER A 184 0.29 2.16 -7.67
CA SER A 184 1.04 0.93 -7.43
C SER A 184 1.61 0.26 -8.67
N GLN A 185 1.12 0.58 -9.86
CA GLN A 185 1.76 0.18 -11.11
C GLN A 185 3.15 0.81 -11.29
N PRO A 186 3.41 2.10 -10.96
CA PRO A 186 4.76 2.66 -11.00
C PRO A 186 5.77 1.87 -10.16
N ARG A 187 5.37 1.50 -8.94
CA ARG A 187 6.16 0.63 -8.06
C ARG A 187 6.34 -0.78 -8.61
N TYR A 188 5.32 -1.32 -9.28
CA TYR A 188 5.40 -2.64 -9.91
C TYR A 188 6.34 -2.61 -11.12
N ALA A 189 6.32 -1.52 -11.91
CA ALA A 189 7.24 -1.28 -13.00
C ALA A 189 8.70 -1.26 -12.51
N TYR A 190 8.99 -0.51 -11.42
CA TYR A 190 10.29 -0.57 -10.73
C TYR A 190 10.67 -2.00 -10.38
N ALA A 191 9.79 -2.76 -9.72
CA ALA A 191 10.12 -4.11 -9.27
C ALA A 191 10.44 -5.04 -10.46
N CYS A 192 9.65 -4.99 -11.53
CA CYS A 192 9.92 -5.77 -12.74
C CYS A 192 11.25 -5.37 -13.39
N GLU A 193 11.53 -4.07 -13.47
CA GLU A 193 12.74 -3.55 -14.10
C GLU A 193 14.00 -3.85 -13.27
N HIS A 194 13.93 -3.65 -11.95
CA HIS A 194 15.00 -4.02 -11.03
C HIS A 194 15.32 -5.52 -11.12
N LEU A 195 14.29 -6.38 -11.14
CA LEU A 195 14.47 -7.80 -11.36
C LEU A 195 15.08 -8.14 -12.73
N ARG A 196 14.70 -7.41 -13.79
CA ARG A 196 15.29 -7.58 -15.12
C ARG A 196 16.78 -7.24 -15.12
N ARG A 197 17.16 -6.11 -14.51
CA ARG A 197 18.57 -5.68 -14.38
C ARG A 197 19.38 -6.69 -13.55
N LEU A 198 18.82 -7.16 -12.43
CA LEU A 198 19.43 -8.21 -11.61
C LEU A 198 19.62 -9.54 -12.35
N LYS A 199 18.78 -9.87 -13.34
CA LYS A 199 18.97 -11.06 -14.18
C LYS A 199 20.06 -10.87 -15.23
N GLY A 200 20.25 -9.64 -15.72
CA GLY A 200 21.30 -9.30 -16.69
C GLY A 200 22.70 -9.27 -16.06
N SER A 201 22.80 -8.87 -14.80
CA SER A 201 23.99 -9.10 -13.96
C SER A 201 23.98 -10.56 -13.48
N ALA A 202 24.92 -11.40 -13.91
CA ALA A 202 24.91 -12.86 -13.72
C ALA A 202 25.04 -13.37 -12.26
N SER A 203 24.22 -12.89 -11.33
CA SER A 203 24.46 -12.99 -9.88
C SER A 203 23.28 -13.55 -9.05
N VAL A 204 22.19 -14.03 -9.65
CA VAL A 204 21.00 -14.45 -8.87
C VAL A 204 20.40 -15.78 -9.33
N ASP A 205 20.22 -16.72 -8.38
CA ASP A 205 19.58 -18.02 -8.57
C ASP A 205 18.19 -17.90 -9.22
N ALA A 206 18.07 -18.38 -10.45
CA ALA A 206 16.98 -18.06 -11.36
C ALA A 206 15.60 -18.68 -11.05
N LYS A 207 15.46 -19.52 -10.01
CA LYS A 207 14.25 -20.32 -9.76
C LYS A 207 13.04 -19.53 -9.18
N PRO A 208 13.15 -18.82 -8.04
CA PRO A 208 12.03 -18.00 -7.53
C PRO A 208 11.72 -16.79 -8.43
N LEU A 209 12.69 -16.37 -9.23
CA LEU A 209 12.65 -15.18 -10.10
C LEU A 209 11.95 -15.38 -11.44
N ARG A 210 11.78 -16.63 -11.91
CA ARG A 210 11.02 -16.94 -13.12
C ARG A 210 9.50 -16.84 -12.86
N ALA A 211 9.04 -17.35 -11.71
CA ALA A 211 7.64 -17.32 -11.29
C ALA A 211 7.07 -15.89 -11.11
N CYS A 212 7.88 -14.95 -10.60
CA CYS A 212 7.47 -13.54 -10.44
C CYS A 212 7.27 -12.80 -11.77
N LEU A 213 7.94 -13.21 -12.85
CA LEU A 213 7.90 -12.54 -14.15
C LEU A 213 6.96 -13.23 -15.16
N SER A 214 6.67 -14.52 -14.96
CA SER A 214 5.68 -15.27 -15.76
C SER A 214 4.22 -15.09 -15.30
N GLY A 215 3.97 -14.28 -14.27
CA GLY A 215 2.62 -14.06 -13.73
C GLY A 215 2.01 -15.27 -12.99
N SER A 216 2.78 -16.34 -12.79
CA SER A 216 2.34 -17.57 -12.13
C SER A 216 3.02 -17.74 -10.77
N VAL A 217 2.46 -17.09 -9.75
CA VAL A 217 2.80 -17.40 -8.35
C VAL A 217 1.72 -18.33 -7.81
N THR A 218 2.04 -19.63 -7.72
CA THR A 218 1.32 -20.57 -6.86
C THR A 218 1.79 -20.33 -5.43
N ALA A 219 0.94 -19.73 -4.61
CA ALA A 219 1.22 -19.51 -3.20
C ALA A 219 1.02 -20.82 -2.43
N THR A 220 2.11 -21.52 -2.11
CA THR A 220 2.10 -22.52 -1.03
C THR A 220 1.99 -21.78 0.29
N GLY A 221 0.96 -22.14 1.06
CA GLY A 221 0.58 -21.47 2.28
C GLY A 221 1.46 -21.89 3.46
N GLU A 222 2.02 -20.90 4.15
CA GLU A 222 2.49 -21.08 5.53
C GLU A 222 2.09 -19.87 6.37
N GLU A 223 1.26 -20.14 7.38
CA GLU A 223 0.54 -19.18 8.19
C GLU A 223 1.35 -18.82 9.44
N HIS A 224 2.04 -17.68 9.42
CA HIS A 224 2.80 -17.20 10.57
C HIS A 224 1.92 -16.45 11.60
N ARG A 225 1.96 -16.98 12.83
CA ARG A 225 1.19 -16.60 14.02
C ARG A 225 1.74 -15.31 14.64
N SER A 226 0.91 -14.28 14.87
CA SER A 226 1.34 -12.99 15.45
C SER A 226 0.87 -12.80 16.90
N ARG A 227 1.78 -12.33 17.76
CA ARG A 227 1.59 -12.08 19.19
C ARG A 227 1.01 -10.68 19.47
N ARG A 228 0.31 -10.59 20.62
CA ARG A 228 -0.53 -9.51 21.16
C ARG A 228 0.20 -8.19 21.43
N CYS A 229 -0.46 -7.06 21.18
CA CYS A 229 -0.15 -5.75 21.80
C CYS A 229 -1.46 -4.96 22.08
N THR A 230 -1.43 -4.17 23.14
CA THR A 230 -2.50 -3.39 23.81
C THR A 230 -3.25 -2.34 22.95
N ALA A 231 -2.90 -2.18 21.67
CA ALA A 231 -3.61 -1.32 20.70
C ALA A 231 -5.03 -1.81 20.34
N SER A 232 -5.41 -3.03 20.77
CA SER A 232 -6.67 -3.67 20.41
C SER A 232 -7.92 -2.92 20.91
N ARG A 233 -7.87 -2.18 22.03
CA ARG A 233 -9.06 -1.52 22.59
C ARG A 233 -9.49 -0.27 21.81
N LEU A 234 -8.56 0.59 21.40
CA LEU A 234 -8.87 1.73 20.53
C LEU A 234 -9.25 1.29 19.11
N TRP A 235 -8.60 0.23 18.61
CA TRP A 235 -8.87 -0.33 17.29
C TRP A 235 -10.26 -0.97 17.19
N MET A 236 -10.72 -1.66 18.24
CA MET A 236 -12.08 -2.23 18.30
C MET A 236 -13.16 -1.14 18.20
N ARG A 237 -12.99 0.00 18.87
CA ARG A 237 -13.93 1.13 18.80
C ARG A 237 -14.05 1.70 17.38
N GLY A 238 -12.93 1.84 16.66
CA GLY A 238 -12.90 2.33 15.28
C GLY A 238 -13.46 1.35 14.23
N ILE A 239 -13.31 0.04 14.45
CA ILE A 239 -13.90 -0.99 13.59
C ILE A 239 -15.41 -1.05 13.74
N MET A 240 -15.93 -1.02 14.97
CA MET A 240 -17.38 -1.06 15.17
C MET A 240 -18.06 0.15 14.52
N HIS A 241 -17.44 1.34 14.58
CA HIS A 241 -18.00 2.54 13.95
C HIS A 241 -18.02 2.50 12.40
N LYS A 242 -17.03 1.85 11.76
CA LYS A 242 -16.99 1.71 10.29
C LYS A 242 -17.90 0.61 9.75
N HIS A 243 -18.28 -0.36 10.58
CA HIS A 243 -18.95 -1.57 10.12
C HIS A 243 -20.40 -1.72 10.57
N LEU A 244 -20.97 -0.77 11.33
CA LEU A 244 -22.38 -0.75 11.74
C LEU A 244 -23.36 -0.99 10.55
N ASN A 245 -23.06 -0.47 9.37
CA ASN A 245 -23.89 -0.62 8.16
C ASN A 245 -23.51 -1.85 7.28
N THR A 246 -22.58 -2.69 7.74
CA THR A 246 -22.13 -3.92 7.05
C THR A 246 -22.33 -5.18 7.87
N LEU A 247 -22.72 -5.05 9.13
CA LEU A 247 -23.15 -6.17 9.95
C LEU A 247 -24.57 -6.56 9.49
N PRO A 248 -24.87 -7.86 9.33
CA PRO A 248 -26.26 -8.28 9.14
C PRO A 248 -27.07 -7.76 10.33
N LEU A 249 -28.26 -7.23 10.09
CA LEU A 249 -29.23 -6.84 11.11
C LEU A 249 -29.56 -8.08 11.96
N VAL A 250 -28.73 -8.35 12.97
CA VAL A 250 -29.03 -9.31 14.02
C VAL A 250 -30.14 -8.62 14.81
N GLY A 251 -31.35 -9.17 14.76
CA GLY A 251 -32.57 -8.55 15.29
C GLY A 251 -32.36 -7.86 16.65
N HIS A 252 -32.99 -6.71 16.81
CA HIS A 252 -32.89 -5.81 17.97
C HIS A 252 -33.00 -6.50 19.35
N SER A 253 -33.62 -7.69 19.44
CA SER A 253 -33.82 -8.43 20.68
C SER A 253 -32.58 -9.16 21.24
N ARG A 254 -31.49 -9.30 20.47
CA ARG A 254 -30.20 -9.85 20.97
C ARG A 254 -29.13 -8.79 21.25
N TRP A 255 -29.26 -7.58 20.72
CA TRP A 255 -28.35 -6.46 21.02
C TRP A 255 -28.47 -5.94 22.46
N SER A 256 -29.68 -5.95 23.03
CA SER A 256 -29.94 -5.58 24.43
C SER A 256 -29.20 -6.46 25.44
N ARG A 257 -28.85 -7.70 25.09
CA ARG A 257 -28.05 -8.61 25.93
C ARG A 257 -26.54 -8.34 25.89
N ILE A 258 -26.05 -7.65 24.85
CA ILE A 258 -24.62 -7.33 24.67
C ILE A 258 -24.29 -5.93 25.20
N ALA A 259 -25.27 -5.03 25.25
CA ALA A 259 -25.11 -3.66 25.76
C ALA A 259 -24.52 -3.57 27.19
N ARG A 260 -24.79 -4.56 28.06
CA ARG A 260 -24.18 -4.63 29.41
C ARG A 260 -22.68 -4.93 29.42
N PHE A 261 -22.13 -5.50 28.36
CA PHE A 261 -20.70 -5.86 28.26
C PHE A 261 -19.87 -4.82 27.51
N VAL A 262 -20.51 -3.89 26.81
CA VAL A 262 -19.89 -2.79 26.08
C VAL A 262 -20.29 -1.53 26.82
N GLY A 263 -19.58 -1.17 27.89
CA GLY A 263 -19.92 -0.05 28.77
C GLY A 263 -20.32 1.21 28.00
N VAL A 264 -21.62 1.46 27.91
CA VAL A 264 -22.18 2.75 27.53
C VAL A 264 -22.30 3.52 28.84
N SER A 265 -21.30 4.34 29.14
CA SER A 265 -21.50 5.42 30.10
C SER A 265 -22.55 6.34 29.47
N ARG A 266 -23.74 6.40 30.06
CA ARG A 266 -24.65 7.52 29.84
C ARG A 266 -24.09 8.67 30.66
N GLU A 267 -23.39 9.58 30.01
CA GLU A 267 -23.32 10.95 30.54
C GLU A 267 -24.72 11.55 30.33
N THR A 268 -25.23 12.07 31.43
CA THR A 268 -26.49 12.79 31.60
C THR A 268 -26.68 13.91 30.59
#